data_AF-A0A7C4VF52-F1
#
_entry.id   AF-A0A7C4VF52-F1
#
_cell.length_a   1.000
_cell.length_b   1.000
_cell.length_c   1.000
_cell.angle_alpha   90.00
_cell.angle_beta   90.00
_cell.angle_gamma   90.00
#
_symmetry.space_group_name_H-M   'P 1'
#
loop_
_entity.id
_entity.type
_entity.pdbx_description
1 polymer ?
#
loop_
_entity_poly.entity_id
_entity_poly.type
_entity_poly.pdbx_seq_one_letter_code
_entity_poly.pdbx_strand_id
1 'polypeptide(L)'
;MAFTLEDFAKKLVDLGIDKEIIDRLIEYYKEVKKAHLSNKCKDVIRYAGQFSEAILTLIENKVSGKSVNVDKVEFEKLYKKILNYPKSNAKDEILTLALPRVARSVYTLRCKKDVVHVKTVDPDFIDSVYCVTACDWMLSELAFLLLKVDEREVYGLINSVLNKKIPLVEEFEDGTIVVMKKDLTRADEILLALYHRYPQRISNSELEKILKLPPKTVYIYLQRLEGEKMIHRTEDGNKLTRLGIKYVEENLLTKQENS
;
A
#
# COMPACT_ATOMS: atom_id res chain seq x y z
N MET A 1 -13.03 -3.05 15.78
CA MET A 1 -11.70 -2.55 15.38
C MET A 1 -11.36 -3.20 14.04
N ALA A 2 -10.91 -2.43 13.05
CA ALA A 2 -10.45 -3.01 11.79
C ALA A 2 -9.10 -3.70 12.01
N PHE A 3 -8.90 -4.87 11.41
CA PHE A 3 -7.61 -5.58 11.48
C PHE A 3 -6.54 -4.79 10.70
N THR A 4 -5.50 -4.34 11.40
CA THR A 4 -4.48 -3.43 10.87
C THR A 4 -3.17 -4.13 10.52
N LEU A 5 -2.24 -3.43 9.85
CA LEU A 5 -0.87 -3.91 9.67
C LEU A 5 -0.15 -4.13 11.01
N GLU A 6 -0.39 -3.30 12.01
CA GLU A 6 0.17 -3.47 13.35
C GLU A 6 -0.34 -4.77 14.01
N ASP A 7 -1.63 -5.08 13.87
CA ASP A 7 -2.21 -6.34 14.35
C ASP A 7 -1.64 -7.55 13.60
N PHE A 8 -1.48 -7.42 12.27
CA PHE A 8 -0.87 -8.44 11.43
C PHE A 8 0.57 -8.73 11.85
N ALA A 9 1.38 -7.68 12.05
CA ALA A 9 2.76 -7.81 12.50
C ALA A 9 2.85 -8.55 13.84
N LYS A 10 2.04 -8.10 14.81
CA LYS A 10 2.03 -8.68 16.16
C LYS A 10 1.68 -10.17 16.12
N LYS A 11 0.61 -10.55 15.41
CA LYS A 11 0.21 -11.95 15.30
C LYS A 11 1.27 -12.82 14.62
N LEU A 12 2.03 -12.30 13.65
CA LEU A 12 3.14 -13.05 13.03
C LEU A 12 4.32 -13.26 14.00
N VAL A 13 4.66 -12.25 14.80
CA VAL A 13 5.69 -12.38 15.86
C VAL A 13 5.27 -13.46 16.87
N ASP A 14 4.00 -13.47 17.29
CA ASP A 14 3.45 -14.47 18.21
C ASP A 14 3.52 -15.91 17.63
N LEU A 15 3.58 -16.04 16.30
CA LEU A 15 3.78 -17.32 15.60
C LEU A 15 5.25 -17.74 15.46
N GLY A 16 6.17 -16.99 16.09
CA GLY A 16 7.61 -17.25 16.11
C GLY A 16 8.34 -16.78 14.84
N ILE A 17 7.72 -15.92 14.03
CA ILE A 17 8.38 -15.36 12.84
C ILE A 17 9.29 -14.20 13.27
N ASP A 18 10.48 -14.16 12.69
CA ASP A 18 11.46 -13.12 12.97
C ASP A 18 10.90 -11.71 12.67
N LYS A 19 11.00 -10.82 13.66
CA LYS A 19 10.48 -9.46 13.57
C LYS A 19 11.11 -8.66 12.43
N GLU A 20 12.40 -8.84 12.16
CA GLU A 20 13.09 -8.10 11.11
C GLU A 20 12.53 -8.45 9.72
N ILE A 21 12.15 -9.72 9.51
CA ILE A 21 11.50 -10.18 8.28
C ILE A 21 10.14 -9.51 8.12
N ILE A 22 9.36 -9.44 9.21
CA ILE A 22 8.02 -8.84 9.23
C ILE A 22 8.10 -7.34 8.95
N ASP A 23 9.04 -6.63 9.59
CA ASP A 23 9.22 -5.20 9.43
C ASP A 23 9.56 -4.85 7.97
N ARG A 24 10.49 -5.59 7.33
CA ARG A 24 10.81 -5.42 5.91
C ARG A 24 9.64 -5.74 4.99
N LEU A 25 8.90 -6.82 5.26
CA LEU A 25 7.72 -7.19 4.48
C LEU A 25 6.69 -6.04 4.48
N ILE A 26 6.41 -5.48 5.65
CA ILE A 26 5.44 -4.38 5.81
C ILE A 26 5.95 -3.10 5.17
N GLU A 27 7.23 -2.77 5.33
CA GLU A 27 7.86 -1.61 4.70
C GLU A 27 7.75 -1.67 3.18
N TYR A 28 8.17 -2.78 2.55
CA TYR A 28 8.08 -2.93 1.11
C TYR A 28 6.64 -2.91 0.61
N TYR A 29 5.70 -3.49 1.36
CA TYR A 29 4.29 -3.41 1.00
C TYR A 29 3.77 -1.97 1.01
N LYS A 30 4.10 -1.18 2.05
CA LYS A 30 3.76 0.25 2.11
C LYS A 30 4.33 1.02 0.93
N GLU A 31 5.60 0.77 0.58
CA GLU A 31 6.26 1.44 -0.55
C GLU A 31 5.66 1.02 -1.91
N VAL A 32 5.23 -0.24 -2.09
CA VAL A 32 4.47 -0.68 -3.27
C VAL A 32 3.18 0.13 -3.41
N LYS A 33 2.37 0.21 -2.35
CA LYS A 33 1.08 0.93 -2.38
C LYS A 33 1.29 2.43 -2.63
N LYS A 34 2.27 3.04 -1.96
CA LYS A 34 2.65 4.44 -2.15
C LYS A 34 3.09 4.73 -3.58
N ALA A 35 4.02 3.95 -4.13
CA ALA A 35 4.50 4.13 -5.49
C ALA A 35 3.37 3.97 -6.54
N HIS A 36 2.44 3.04 -6.30
CA HIS A 36 1.31 2.82 -7.18
C HIS A 36 0.36 4.03 -7.22
N LEU A 37 0.07 4.61 -6.05
CA LEU A 37 -0.74 5.82 -5.95
C LEU A 37 -0.08 7.00 -6.69
N SER A 38 1.24 7.13 -6.57
CA SER A 38 2.03 8.12 -7.31
C SER A 38 2.26 7.77 -8.79
N ASN A 39 1.72 6.66 -9.30
CA ASN A 39 1.92 6.15 -10.66
C ASN A 39 3.40 5.95 -11.06
N LYS A 40 4.28 5.69 -10.09
CA LYS A 40 5.70 5.44 -10.31
C LYS A 40 5.90 3.96 -10.65
N CYS A 41 5.68 3.60 -11.93
CA CYS A 41 5.65 2.19 -12.37
C CYS A 41 6.96 1.44 -12.07
N LYS A 42 8.12 2.09 -12.32
CA LYS A 42 9.44 1.53 -12.00
C LYS A 42 9.58 1.21 -10.51
N ASP A 43 9.18 2.15 -9.65
CA ASP A 43 9.28 1.98 -8.20
C ASP A 43 8.34 0.89 -7.68
N VAL A 44 7.12 0.80 -8.22
CA VAL A 44 6.18 -0.30 -7.90
C VAL A 44 6.84 -1.65 -8.15
N ILE A 45 7.41 -1.85 -9.33
CA ILE A 45 8.01 -3.15 -9.70
C ILE A 45 9.24 -3.43 -8.85
N ARG A 46 10.05 -2.40 -8.56
CA ARG A 46 11.21 -2.51 -7.68
C ARG A 46 10.80 -3.00 -6.29
N TYR A 47 9.89 -2.28 -5.63
CA TYR A 47 9.46 -2.63 -4.27
C TYR A 47 8.68 -3.94 -4.23
N ALA A 48 7.90 -4.26 -5.26
CA ALA A 48 7.18 -5.54 -5.34
C ALA A 48 8.13 -6.74 -5.44
N GLY A 49 9.27 -6.57 -6.12
CA GLY A 49 10.30 -7.61 -6.14
C GLY A 49 11.03 -7.77 -4.79
N GLN A 50 11.25 -6.68 -4.05
CA GLN A 50 11.79 -6.75 -2.67
C GLN A 50 10.77 -7.37 -1.71
N PHE A 51 9.48 -7.05 -1.88
CA PHE A 51 8.39 -7.72 -1.17
C PHE A 51 8.37 -9.22 -1.47
N SER A 52 8.59 -9.61 -2.72
CA SER A 52 8.68 -11.03 -3.12
C SER A 52 9.86 -11.76 -2.46
N GLU A 53 11.02 -11.10 -2.30
CA GLU A 53 12.15 -11.62 -1.50
C GLU A 53 11.75 -11.82 -0.03
N ALA A 54 11.05 -10.85 0.57
CA ALA A 54 10.55 -10.92 1.94
C ALA A 54 9.51 -12.03 2.15
N ILE A 55 8.61 -12.26 1.18
CA ILE A 55 7.65 -13.38 1.20
C ILE A 55 8.37 -14.73 1.30
N LEU A 56 9.36 -14.98 0.43
CA LEU A 56 10.12 -16.23 0.46
C LEU A 56 10.88 -16.40 1.78
N THR A 57 11.46 -15.30 2.27
CA THR A 57 12.20 -15.28 3.54
C THR A 57 11.28 -15.61 4.73
N LEU A 58 10.07 -15.07 4.75
CA LEU A 58 9.05 -15.37 5.75
C LEU A 58 8.62 -16.84 5.68
N ILE A 59 8.35 -17.38 4.49
CA ILE A 59 7.97 -18.79 4.32
C ILE A 59 9.10 -19.71 4.82
N GLU A 60 10.34 -19.42 4.46
CA GLU A 60 11.51 -20.17 4.91
C GLU A 60 11.65 -20.15 6.44
N ASN A 61 11.56 -18.96 7.05
CA ASN A 61 11.65 -18.82 8.50
C ASN A 61 10.50 -19.58 9.19
N LYS A 62 9.28 -19.49 8.65
CA LYS A 62 8.12 -20.17 9.21
C LYS A 62 8.19 -21.69 9.11
N VAL A 63 8.62 -22.23 7.97
CA VAL A 63 8.66 -23.68 7.72
C VAL A 63 9.88 -24.34 8.35
N SER A 64 11.05 -23.69 8.30
CA SER A 64 12.30 -24.25 8.83
C SER A 64 12.58 -23.91 10.28
N GLY A 65 11.97 -22.84 10.82
CA GLY A 65 12.26 -22.28 12.14
C GLY A 65 13.63 -21.60 12.26
N LYS A 66 14.37 -21.43 11.15
CA LYS A 66 15.72 -20.85 11.15
C LYS A 66 15.70 -19.36 10.84
N SER A 67 16.63 -18.62 11.44
CA SER A 67 16.92 -17.24 11.03
C SER A 67 17.42 -17.22 9.59
N VAL A 68 16.93 -16.25 8.82
CA VAL A 68 17.30 -16.05 7.41
C VAL A 68 18.01 -14.71 7.33
N ASN A 69 19.15 -14.67 6.63
CA ASN A 69 19.83 -13.41 6.38
C ASN A 69 18.98 -12.56 5.42
N VAL A 70 18.36 -11.52 5.97
CA VAL A 70 17.47 -10.62 5.24
C VAL A 70 18.21 -9.60 4.36
N ASP A 71 19.51 -9.35 4.62
CA ASP A 71 20.33 -8.42 3.84
C ASP A 71 20.82 -9.02 2.53
N LYS A 72 20.95 -10.34 2.47
CA LYS A 72 21.46 -11.05 1.31
C LYS A 72 20.56 -12.22 0.94
N VAL A 73 19.40 -11.90 0.38
CA VAL A 73 18.44 -12.89 -0.09
C VAL A 73 18.86 -13.44 -1.46
N GLU A 74 19.30 -14.70 -1.48
CA GLU A 74 19.53 -15.45 -2.73
C GLU A 74 18.19 -15.99 -3.28
N PHE A 75 17.41 -15.13 -3.96
CA PHE A 75 16.03 -15.43 -4.38
C PHE A 75 15.87 -16.80 -5.06
N GLU A 76 16.71 -17.12 -6.06
CA GLU A 76 16.60 -18.38 -6.82
C GLU A 76 16.80 -19.62 -5.95
N LYS A 77 17.78 -19.56 -5.04
CA LYS A 77 18.12 -20.67 -4.15
C LYS A 77 17.00 -20.89 -3.15
N LEU A 78 16.51 -19.80 -2.57
CA LEU A 78 15.41 -19.83 -1.61
C LEU A 78 14.11 -20.32 -2.26
N TYR A 79 13.79 -19.81 -3.45
CA TYR A 79 12.64 -20.25 -4.25
C TYR A 79 12.67 -21.77 -4.50
N LYS A 80 13.77 -22.29 -5.05
CA LYS A 80 13.93 -23.74 -5.30
C LYS A 80 13.84 -24.56 -4.02
N LYS A 81 14.40 -24.06 -2.92
CA LYS A 81 14.33 -24.72 -1.62
C LYS A 81 12.87 -24.83 -1.14
N ILE A 82 12.12 -23.73 -1.17
CA ILE A 82 10.72 -23.69 -0.72
C ILE A 82 9.83 -24.62 -1.55
N LEU A 83 10.04 -24.66 -2.87
CA LEU A 83 9.30 -25.57 -3.75
C LEU A 83 9.47 -27.05 -3.39
N ASN A 84 10.56 -27.42 -2.69
CA ASN A 84 10.82 -28.79 -2.26
C ASN A 84 10.23 -29.10 -0.88
N TYR A 85 9.60 -28.14 -0.19
CA TYR A 85 8.92 -28.44 1.07
C TYR A 85 7.72 -29.37 0.88
N PRO A 86 7.38 -30.20 1.90
CA PRO A 86 6.22 -31.08 1.86
C PRO A 86 4.92 -30.31 1.60
N LYS A 87 4.01 -30.92 0.84
CA LYS A 87 2.70 -30.37 0.48
C LYS A 87 1.62 -31.32 0.96
N SER A 88 1.48 -31.44 2.27
CA SER A 88 0.65 -32.47 2.89
C SER A 88 -0.85 -32.15 2.77
N ASN A 89 -1.19 -30.89 2.52
CA ASN A 89 -2.55 -30.40 2.35
C ASN A 89 -2.59 -29.16 1.44
N ALA A 90 -3.80 -28.72 1.09
CA ALA A 90 -4.01 -27.55 0.21
C ALA A 90 -3.39 -26.25 0.76
N LYS A 91 -3.38 -26.04 2.08
CA LYS A 91 -2.75 -24.85 2.70
C LYS A 91 -1.24 -24.88 2.53
N ASP A 92 -0.62 -26.04 2.71
CA ASP A 92 0.81 -26.22 2.48
C ASP A 92 1.15 -25.98 1.01
N GLU A 93 0.29 -26.41 0.09
CA GLU A 93 0.46 -26.17 -1.34
C GLU A 93 0.35 -24.68 -1.70
N ILE A 94 -0.65 -23.97 -1.16
CA ILE A 94 -0.72 -22.52 -1.37
C ILE A 94 0.53 -21.83 -0.80
N LEU A 95 0.95 -22.20 0.41
CA LEU A 95 2.09 -21.61 1.10
C LEU A 95 3.44 -21.88 0.41
N THR A 96 3.68 -23.11 -0.05
CA THR A 96 4.99 -23.56 -0.52
C THR A 96 5.10 -23.69 -2.04
N LEU A 97 3.99 -23.52 -2.77
CA LEU A 97 3.95 -23.60 -4.23
C LEU A 97 3.31 -22.36 -4.87
N ALA A 98 2.08 -22.01 -4.49
CA ALA A 98 1.36 -20.92 -5.14
C ALA A 98 1.97 -19.54 -4.82
N LEU A 99 2.15 -19.23 -3.53
CA LEU A 99 2.80 -18.00 -3.05
C LEU A 99 4.19 -17.81 -3.70
N PRO A 100 5.11 -18.79 -3.67
CA PRO A 100 6.40 -18.67 -4.34
C PRO A 100 6.31 -18.45 -5.85
N ARG A 101 5.34 -19.05 -6.54
CA ARG A 101 5.16 -18.85 -8.00
C ARG A 101 4.74 -17.42 -8.33
N VAL A 102 3.86 -16.82 -7.53
CA VAL A 102 3.48 -15.41 -7.67
C VAL A 102 4.63 -14.48 -7.31
N ALA A 103 5.36 -14.77 -6.24
CA ALA A 103 6.60 -14.04 -5.91
C ALA A 103 7.61 -14.10 -7.06
N ARG A 104 7.74 -15.27 -7.70
CA ARG A 104 8.64 -15.49 -8.84
C ARG A 104 8.26 -14.69 -10.07
N SER A 105 6.97 -14.60 -10.42
CA SER A 105 6.53 -13.83 -11.59
C SER A 105 6.79 -12.33 -11.39
N VAL A 106 6.49 -11.79 -10.20
CA VAL A 106 6.81 -10.39 -9.83
C VAL A 106 8.31 -10.15 -9.87
N TYR A 107 9.11 -11.03 -9.27
CA TYR A 107 10.57 -10.92 -9.28
C TYR A 107 11.16 -10.97 -10.70
N THR A 108 10.55 -11.74 -11.59
CA THR A 108 10.94 -11.81 -13.00
C THR A 108 10.78 -10.45 -13.67
N LEU A 109 9.67 -9.74 -13.45
CA LEU A 109 9.46 -8.39 -13.96
C LEU A 109 10.55 -7.43 -13.46
N ARG A 110 10.84 -7.43 -12.14
CA ARG A 110 11.94 -6.64 -11.56
C ARG A 110 13.28 -6.88 -12.25
N CYS A 111 13.60 -8.13 -12.56
CA CYS A 111 14.91 -8.50 -13.10
C CYS A 111 15.03 -8.35 -14.62
N LYS A 112 13.92 -8.51 -15.35
CA LYS A 112 13.93 -8.55 -16.82
C LYS A 112 13.55 -7.23 -17.47
N LYS A 113 12.82 -6.35 -16.76
CA LYS A 113 12.51 -5.00 -17.21
C LYS A 113 13.53 -3.97 -16.70
N ASP A 114 13.57 -2.80 -17.34
CA ASP A 114 14.46 -1.68 -17.01
C ASP A 114 14.02 -1.00 -15.70
N VAL A 115 14.26 -1.69 -14.59
CA VAL A 115 13.83 -1.29 -13.24
C VAL A 115 15.03 -1.09 -12.31
N VAL A 116 15.90 -2.10 -12.20
CA VAL A 116 17.10 -2.06 -11.32
C VAL A 116 18.38 -1.88 -12.13
N HIS A 117 18.43 -2.46 -13.32
CA HIS A 117 19.55 -2.38 -14.25
C HIS A 117 19.02 -2.07 -15.64
N VAL A 118 19.83 -1.41 -16.46
CA VAL A 118 19.48 -1.11 -17.86
C VAL A 118 19.11 -2.41 -18.57
N LYS A 119 17.88 -2.47 -19.09
CA LYS A 119 17.36 -3.57 -19.91
C LYS A 119 16.74 -3.04 -21.19
N THR A 120 16.46 -3.95 -22.12
CA THR A 120 15.84 -3.65 -23.41
C THR A 120 14.32 -3.58 -23.36
N VAL A 121 13.71 -3.91 -22.22
CA VAL A 121 12.25 -3.97 -22.06
C VAL A 121 11.83 -2.98 -20.99
N ASP A 122 11.08 -1.96 -21.40
CA ASP A 122 10.60 -0.94 -20.47
C ASP A 122 9.44 -1.47 -19.61
N PRO A 123 9.42 -1.09 -18.32
CA PRO A 123 8.26 -1.30 -17.47
C PRO A 123 7.12 -0.35 -17.84
N ASP A 124 5.91 -0.86 -17.77
CA ASP A 124 4.69 -0.16 -18.12
C ASP A 124 3.68 -0.14 -16.95
N PHE A 125 2.54 0.52 -17.19
CA PHE A 125 1.49 0.64 -16.19
C PHE A 125 0.81 -0.71 -15.88
N ILE A 126 0.68 -1.61 -16.85
CA ILE A 126 0.03 -2.91 -16.67
C ILE A 126 0.88 -3.79 -15.75
N ASP A 127 2.20 -3.76 -15.91
CA ASP A 127 3.13 -4.41 -14.96
C ASP A 127 2.89 -3.90 -13.54
N SER A 128 2.75 -2.58 -13.38
CA SER A 128 2.57 -1.98 -12.06
C SER A 128 1.26 -2.43 -11.40
N VAL A 129 0.17 -2.51 -12.16
CA VAL A 129 -1.12 -3.02 -11.68
C VAL A 129 -0.98 -4.48 -11.27
N TYR A 130 -0.37 -5.31 -12.14
CA TYR A 130 -0.11 -6.71 -11.84
C TYR A 130 0.69 -6.89 -10.55
N CYS A 131 1.82 -6.17 -10.40
CA CYS A 131 2.68 -6.24 -9.24
C CYS A 131 1.95 -5.88 -7.95
N VAL A 132 1.13 -4.83 -7.95
CA VAL A 132 0.36 -4.40 -6.77
C VAL A 132 -0.68 -5.44 -6.39
N THR A 133 -1.47 -5.90 -7.36
CA THR A 133 -2.49 -6.93 -7.12
C THR A 133 -1.85 -8.25 -6.66
N ALA A 134 -0.69 -8.62 -7.19
CA ALA A 134 0.06 -9.78 -6.73
C ALA A 134 0.53 -9.62 -5.28
N CYS A 135 1.00 -8.43 -4.88
CA CYS A 135 1.38 -8.16 -3.48
C CYS A 135 0.15 -8.21 -2.55
N ASP A 136 -0.98 -7.61 -2.95
CA ASP A 136 -2.24 -7.66 -2.20
C ASP A 136 -2.68 -9.11 -1.97
N TRP A 137 -2.65 -9.93 -3.03
CA TRP A 137 -2.99 -11.35 -2.95
C TRP A 137 -2.01 -12.11 -2.03
N MET A 138 -0.70 -11.94 -2.21
CA MET A 138 0.29 -12.63 -1.37
C MET A 138 0.15 -12.29 0.11
N LEU A 139 -0.10 -11.02 0.45
CA LEU A 139 -0.34 -10.60 1.84
C LEU A 139 -1.64 -11.21 2.39
N SER A 140 -2.69 -11.24 1.56
CA SER A 140 -3.98 -11.85 1.91
C SER A 140 -3.84 -13.33 2.24
N GLU A 141 -3.14 -14.09 1.41
CA GLU A 141 -2.91 -15.52 1.65
C GLU A 141 -2.08 -15.76 2.91
N LEU A 142 -1.07 -14.94 3.19
CA LEU A 142 -0.35 -15.05 4.46
C LEU A 142 -1.28 -14.84 5.66
N ALA A 143 -2.16 -13.84 5.59
CA ALA A 143 -3.14 -13.58 6.64
C ALA A 143 -4.12 -14.77 6.80
N PHE A 144 -4.69 -15.27 5.71
CA PHE A 144 -5.61 -16.42 5.75
C PHE A 144 -4.95 -17.69 6.27
N LEU A 145 -3.77 -18.03 5.76
CA LEU A 145 -3.11 -19.30 6.04
C LEU A 145 -2.47 -19.32 7.44
N LEU A 146 -1.84 -18.23 7.85
CA LEU A 146 -1.08 -18.18 9.10
C LEU A 146 -1.92 -17.67 10.27
N LEU A 147 -2.80 -16.70 10.03
CA LEU A 147 -3.54 -16.01 11.11
C LEU A 147 -5.00 -16.45 11.22
N LYS A 148 -5.51 -17.22 10.24
CA LYS A 148 -6.90 -17.73 10.19
C LYS A 148 -7.95 -16.61 10.32
N VAL A 149 -7.63 -15.44 9.78
CA VAL A 149 -8.55 -14.29 9.73
C VAL A 149 -9.60 -14.46 8.64
N ASP A 150 -10.70 -13.72 8.71
CA ASP A 150 -11.75 -13.74 7.68
C ASP A 150 -11.52 -12.71 6.55
N GLU A 151 -12.34 -12.79 5.50
CA GLU A 151 -12.24 -11.91 4.34
C GLU A 151 -12.40 -10.42 4.69
N ARG A 152 -13.25 -10.09 5.67
CA ARG A 152 -13.47 -8.70 6.10
C ARG A 152 -12.25 -8.17 6.82
N GLU A 153 -11.62 -8.99 7.66
CA GLU A 153 -10.37 -8.65 8.32
C GLU A 153 -9.24 -8.42 7.29
N VAL A 154 -9.10 -9.29 6.28
CA VAL A 154 -8.11 -9.11 5.21
C VAL A 154 -8.38 -7.85 4.38
N TYR A 155 -9.65 -7.57 4.07
CA TYR A 155 -10.01 -6.32 3.42
C TYR A 155 -9.64 -5.10 4.28
N GLY A 156 -9.87 -5.17 5.60
CA GLY A 156 -9.41 -4.16 6.56
C GLY A 156 -7.89 -3.97 6.53
N LEU A 157 -7.13 -5.07 6.50
CA LEU A 157 -5.68 -5.07 6.45
C LEU A 157 -5.15 -4.35 5.20
N ILE A 158 -5.62 -4.73 4.01
CA ILE A 158 -5.17 -4.10 2.74
C ILE A 158 -5.51 -2.60 2.73
N ASN A 159 -6.70 -2.23 3.20
CA ASN A 159 -7.12 -0.82 3.19
C ASN A 159 -6.45 0.00 4.29
N SER A 160 -6.00 -0.62 5.39
CA SER A 160 -5.25 0.09 6.44
C SER A 160 -3.96 0.72 5.92
N VAL A 161 -3.38 0.17 4.85
CA VAL A 161 -2.15 0.66 4.21
C VAL A 161 -2.41 1.86 3.32
N LEU A 162 -3.62 1.92 2.75
CA LEU A 162 -4.09 3.03 1.93
C LEU A 162 -4.62 4.20 2.77
N ASN A 163 -4.99 3.96 4.03
CA ASN A 163 -5.27 5.01 4.99
C ASN A 163 -3.97 5.76 5.27
N LYS A 164 -3.74 6.79 4.46
CA LYS A 164 -2.57 7.64 4.56
C LYS A 164 -2.61 8.27 5.94
N LYS A 165 -1.70 7.88 6.82
CA LYS A 165 -1.26 8.76 7.90
C LYS A 165 -0.58 9.94 7.21
N ILE A 166 -1.36 10.88 6.72
CA ILE A 166 -0.87 12.18 6.29
C ILE A 166 -0.36 12.81 7.59
N PRO A 167 0.96 13.05 7.76
CA PRO A 167 1.50 13.59 9.01
C PRO A 167 0.92 14.96 9.38
N LEU A 168 0.20 15.59 8.46
CA LEU A 168 -0.46 16.88 8.60
C LEU A 168 -1.95 16.78 8.89
N VAL A 169 -2.57 15.60 8.91
CA VAL A 169 -4.01 15.41 9.09
C VAL A 169 -4.22 14.45 10.26
N GLU A 170 -4.79 14.97 11.33
CA GLU A 170 -5.24 14.20 12.48
C GLU A 170 -6.75 13.99 12.38
N GLU A 171 -7.18 12.73 12.40
CA GLU A 171 -8.60 12.36 12.42
C GLU A 171 -9.01 12.02 13.85
N PHE A 172 -10.04 12.69 14.37
CA PHE A 172 -10.58 12.48 15.71
C PHE A 172 -11.72 11.45 15.69
N GLU A 173 -12.14 10.96 16.87
CA GLU A 173 -13.13 9.88 16.98
C GLU A 173 -14.50 10.21 16.36
N ASP A 174 -14.82 11.50 16.21
CA ASP A 174 -16.03 12.00 15.58
C ASP A 174 -15.92 12.11 14.04
N GLY A 175 -14.79 11.70 13.46
CA GLY A 175 -14.48 11.75 12.04
C GLY A 175 -14.03 13.13 11.55
N THR A 176 -13.85 14.11 12.44
CA THR A 176 -13.30 15.42 12.07
C THR A 176 -11.82 15.31 11.74
N ILE A 177 -11.38 16.08 10.74
CA ILE A 177 -9.98 16.15 10.35
C ILE A 177 -9.43 17.52 10.75
N VAL A 178 -8.37 17.53 11.55
CA VAL A 178 -7.57 18.73 11.81
C VAL A 178 -6.33 18.68 10.94
N VAL A 179 -6.18 19.68 10.09
CA VAL A 179 -4.97 19.87 9.31
C VAL A 179 -3.96 20.68 10.14
N MET A 180 -2.87 20.06 10.57
CA MET A 180 -1.87 20.65 11.48
C MET A 180 -0.96 21.71 10.80
N LYS A 181 -1.03 21.88 9.48
CA LYS A 181 -0.25 22.87 8.72
C LYS A 181 -0.99 24.21 8.66
N LYS A 182 -0.39 25.26 9.24
CA LYS A 182 -1.03 26.59 9.38
C LYS A 182 -1.12 27.41 8.09
N ASP A 183 -0.31 27.10 7.08
CA ASP A 183 -0.19 27.91 5.83
C ASP A 183 -0.90 27.29 4.64
N LEU A 184 -2.04 26.62 4.86
CA LEU A 184 -2.81 26.01 3.78
C LEU A 184 -3.96 26.89 3.33
N THR A 185 -4.16 26.96 2.02
CA THR A 185 -5.39 27.55 1.50
C THR A 185 -6.57 26.61 1.73
N ARG A 186 -7.80 27.14 1.72
CA ARG A 186 -9.02 26.31 1.82
C ARG A 186 -9.12 25.25 0.72
N ALA A 187 -8.56 25.52 -0.45
CA ALA A 187 -8.49 24.54 -1.52
C ALA A 187 -7.51 23.42 -1.21
N ASP A 188 -6.36 23.74 -0.62
CA ASP A 188 -5.38 22.72 -0.19
C ASP A 188 -5.96 21.84 0.93
N GLU A 189 -6.71 22.41 1.87
CA GLU A 189 -7.41 21.63 2.92
C GLU A 189 -8.43 20.66 2.32
N ILE A 190 -9.23 21.09 1.32
CA ILE A 190 -10.17 20.22 0.61
C ILE A 190 -9.42 19.11 -0.14
N LEU A 191 -8.33 19.44 -0.83
CA LEU A 191 -7.52 18.44 -1.54
C LEU A 191 -6.89 17.43 -0.57
N LEU A 192 -6.43 17.86 0.61
CA LEU A 192 -5.90 16.98 1.65
C LEU A 192 -6.97 16.08 2.26
N ALA A 193 -8.18 16.60 2.54
CA ALA A 193 -9.29 15.78 3.03
C ALA A 193 -9.68 14.70 2.00
N LEU A 194 -9.78 15.06 0.72
CA LEU A 194 -10.01 14.12 -0.38
C LEU A 194 -8.87 13.12 -0.54
N TYR A 195 -7.62 13.55 -0.32
CA TYR A 195 -6.44 12.70 -0.36
C TYR A 195 -6.40 11.69 0.78
N HIS A 196 -6.87 12.09 1.97
CA HIS A 196 -6.96 11.27 3.17
C HIS A 196 -7.91 10.09 2.99
N ARG A 197 -9.07 10.32 2.36
CA ARG A 197 -10.06 9.27 2.09
C ARG A 197 -9.86 8.57 0.74
N TYR A 198 -8.88 8.96 -0.07
CA TYR A 198 -8.66 8.35 -1.38
C TYR A 198 -8.35 6.84 -1.24
N PRO A 199 -8.96 5.94 -2.04
CA PRO A 199 -9.70 6.19 -3.28
C PRO A 199 -11.22 6.38 -3.14
N GLN A 200 -11.76 6.52 -1.93
CA GLN A 200 -13.20 6.75 -1.73
C GLN A 200 -13.62 8.13 -2.24
N ARG A 201 -14.88 8.25 -2.65
CA ARG A 201 -15.52 9.55 -2.90
C ARG A 201 -16.01 10.13 -1.58
N ILE A 202 -15.92 11.44 -1.42
CA ILE A 202 -16.46 12.17 -0.26
C ILE A 202 -17.60 13.06 -0.72
N SER A 203 -18.75 12.97 -0.05
CA SER A 203 -19.90 13.85 -0.33
C SER A 203 -19.64 15.30 0.10
N ASN A 204 -20.40 16.26 -0.44
CA ASN A 204 -20.27 17.66 -0.03
C ASN A 204 -20.59 17.85 1.47
N SER A 205 -21.65 17.21 1.95
CA SER A 205 -22.08 17.31 3.35
C SER A 205 -21.06 16.70 4.31
N GLU A 206 -20.35 15.67 3.87
CA GLU A 206 -19.24 15.10 4.64
C GLU A 206 -18.03 16.04 4.66
N LEU A 207 -17.66 16.66 3.52
CA LEU A 207 -16.60 17.68 3.49
C LEU A 207 -16.92 18.89 4.39
N GLU A 208 -18.18 19.34 4.40
CA GLU A 208 -18.67 20.41 5.28
C GLU A 208 -18.43 20.08 6.76
N LYS A 209 -18.77 18.85 7.17
CA LYS A 209 -18.59 18.36 8.54
C LYS A 209 -17.11 18.22 8.89
N ILE A 210 -16.34 17.55 8.03
CA ILE A 210 -14.94 17.22 8.26
C ILE A 210 -14.10 18.50 8.38
N LEU A 211 -14.34 19.49 7.51
CA LEU A 211 -13.55 20.73 7.45
C LEU A 211 -14.21 21.91 8.19
N LYS A 212 -15.39 21.71 8.78
CA LYS A 212 -16.20 22.76 9.43
C LYS A 212 -16.40 23.99 8.53
N LEU A 213 -16.66 23.74 7.24
CA LEU A 213 -16.84 24.79 6.23
C LEU A 213 -18.32 24.97 5.88
N PRO A 214 -18.78 26.22 5.59
CA PRO A 214 -20.13 26.44 5.11
C PRO A 214 -20.38 25.76 3.75
N PRO A 215 -21.61 25.27 3.47
CA PRO A 215 -21.95 24.59 2.22
C PRO A 215 -21.58 25.38 0.96
N LYS A 216 -21.87 26.69 0.97
CA LYS A 216 -21.55 27.60 -0.13
C LYS A 216 -20.05 27.66 -0.41
N THR A 217 -19.23 27.65 0.64
CA THR A 217 -17.77 27.70 0.54
C THR A 217 -17.24 26.41 -0.09
N VAL A 218 -17.68 25.25 0.40
CA VAL A 218 -17.30 23.94 -0.15
C VAL A 218 -17.66 23.86 -1.63
N TYR A 219 -18.89 24.25 -1.99
CA TYR A 219 -19.34 24.24 -3.39
C TYR A 219 -18.45 25.07 -4.32
N ILE A 220 -18.11 26.31 -3.94
CA ILE A 220 -17.28 27.22 -4.76
C ILE A 220 -15.89 26.62 -5.00
N TYR A 221 -15.24 26.11 -3.96
CA TYR A 221 -13.91 25.53 -4.11
C TYR A 221 -13.93 24.22 -4.90
N LEU A 222 -14.92 23.37 -4.70
CA LEU A 222 -15.09 22.16 -5.50
C LEU A 222 -15.30 22.48 -6.98
N GLN A 223 -16.13 23.49 -7.30
CA GLN A 223 -16.33 23.93 -8.69
C GLN A 223 -15.01 24.45 -9.31
N ARG A 224 -14.22 25.21 -8.55
CA ARG A 224 -12.92 25.70 -9.00
C ARG A 224 -11.92 24.56 -9.24
N LEU A 225 -11.77 23.66 -8.26
CA LEU A 225 -10.85 22.52 -8.31
C LEU A 225 -11.21 21.54 -9.44
N GLU A 226 -12.50 21.39 -9.75
CA GLU A 226 -12.96 20.63 -10.90
C GLU A 226 -12.57 21.30 -12.22
N GLY A 227 -12.75 22.62 -12.33
CA GLY A 227 -12.28 23.40 -13.49
C GLY A 227 -10.76 23.31 -13.71
N GLU A 228 -9.99 23.25 -12.62
CA GLU A 228 -8.53 23.02 -12.62
C GLU A 228 -8.15 21.55 -12.85
N LYS A 229 -9.12 20.65 -13.02
CA LYS A 229 -8.94 19.19 -13.19
C LYS A 229 -8.25 18.50 -12.02
N MET A 230 -8.23 19.11 -10.84
CA MET A 230 -7.66 18.52 -9.62
C MET A 230 -8.59 17.46 -9.01
N ILE A 231 -9.90 17.63 -9.18
CA ILE A 231 -10.93 16.71 -8.70
C ILE A 231 -11.90 16.32 -9.81
N HIS A 232 -12.63 15.24 -9.57
CA HIS A 232 -13.74 14.79 -10.40
C HIS A 232 -14.98 14.61 -9.53
N ARG A 233 -16.07 15.29 -9.89
CA ARG A 233 -17.32 15.33 -9.11
C ARG A 233 -18.38 14.48 -9.81
N THR A 234 -19.14 13.72 -9.02
CA THR A 234 -20.33 12.99 -9.45
C THR A 234 -21.42 13.12 -8.38
N GLU A 235 -22.60 12.55 -8.64
CA GLU A 235 -23.66 12.45 -7.64
C GLU A 235 -23.20 11.69 -6.38
N ASP A 236 -22.36 10.67 -6.55
CA ASP A 236 -21.74 9.91 -5.46
C ASP A 236 -20.65 10.66 -4.70
N GLY A 237 -20.36 11.91 -5.08
CA GLY A 237 -19.40 12.79 -4.39
C GLY A 237 -18.12 13.06 -5.16
N ASN A 238 -17.11 13.53 -4.43
CA ASN A 238 -15.91 14.15 -4.96
C ASN A 238 -14.70 13.24 -4.77
N LYS A 239 -13.82 13.16 -5.76
CA LYS A 239 -12.58 12.37 -5.70
C LYS A 239 -11.44 13.08 -6.42
N LEU A 240 -10.21 12.91 -5.92
CA LEU A 240 -9.03 13.44 -6.61
C LEU A 240 -8.83 12.78 -7.98
N THR A 241 -8.43 13.59 -8.95
CA THR A 241 -7.82 13.06 -10.17
C THR A 241 -6.36 12.71 -9.92
N ARG A 242 -5.70 12.08 -10.90
CA ARG A 242 -4.25 11.85 -10.87
C ARG A 242 -3.46 13.17 -10.73
N LEU A 243 -3.96 14.25 -11.31
CA LEU A 243 -3.33 15.58 -11.21
C LEU A 243 -3.42 16.11 -9.77
N GLY A 244 -4.60 16.00 -9.14
CA GLY A 244 -4.79 16.41 -7.75
C GLY A 244 -3.94 15.60 -6.77
N ILE A 245 -3.85 14.27 -6.95
CA ILE A 245 -2.97 13.40 -6.15
C ILE A 245 -1.52 13.89 -6.21
N LYS A 246 -1.01 14.11 -7.44
CA LYS A 246 0.36 14.57 -7.66
C LYS A 246 0.61 15.93 -7.01
N TYR A 247 -0.32 16.87 -7.15
CA TYR A 247 -0.21 18.19 -6.53
C TYR A 247 -0.10 18.09 -4.99
N VAL A 248 -0.97 17.30 -4.35
CA VAL A 248 -0.94 17.10 -2.90
C VAL A 248 0.40 16.53 -2.46
N GLU A 249 0.88 15.48 -3.13
CA GLU A 249 2.15 14.84 -2.81
C GLU A 249 3.32 15.83 -2.93
N GLU A 250 3.46 16.50 -4.07
CA GLU A 250 4.62 17.35 -4.37
C GLU A 250 4.62 18.69 -3.60
N ASN A 251 3.45 19.28 -3.37
CA ASN A 251 3.36 20.67 -2.88
C ASN A 251 2.88 20.76 -1.43
N LEU A 252 1.98 19.85 -1.01
CA LEU A 252 1.39 19.92 0.32
C LEU A 252 2.16 19.07 1.31
N LEU A 253 2.66 17.90 0.88
CA LEU A 253 3.37 16.94 1.73
C LEU A 253 4.90 17.10 1.70
N THR A 254 5.50 17.62 0.62
CA THR A 254 6.98 17.64 0.46
C THR A 254 7.68 18.89 1.07
N LYS A 255 7.10 19.54 2.09
CA LYS A 255 7.80 20.59 2.86
C LYS A 255 8.03 20.13 4.30
N GLN A 256 9.02 19.27 4.47
CA GLN A 256 9.72 19.07 5.74
C GLN A 256 11.21 19.12 5.44
N GLU A 257 11.79 20.31 5.51
CA GLU A 257 13.18 20.56 5.91
C GLU A 257 13.34 22.09 5.97
N ASN A 258 13.85 22.57 7.10
CA ASN A 258 14.07 23.96 7.50
C ASN A 258 12.94 24.63 8.32
N SER A 259 12.78 24.15 9.56
CA SER A 259 12.68 25.04 10.73
C SER A 259 13.31 24.34 11.92
#